data_AF-A0AAU2IUT8-F1
#
_entry.id   AF-A0AAU2IUT8-F1
#
_cell.length_a   1.000
_cell.length_b   1.000
_cell.length_c   1.000
_cell.angle_alpha   90.00
_cell.angle_beta   90.00
_cell.angle_gamma   90.00
#
_symmetry.space_group_name_H-M   'P 1'
#
loop_
_entity.id
_entity.type
_entity.pdbx_description
1 polymer ?
#
loop_
_entity_poly.entity_id
_entity_poly.type
_entity_poly.pdbx_seq_one_letter_code
_entity_poly.pdbx_strand_id
1 'polypeptide(L)'
;MSVKTIMRSVLWNLHQCEPPAPQEPLYEVECTTCDERSECTEGDRMAPELWTLKHTASNPSHRVYRAIVTMFWQVSPASGQDVEDPPALSSQVRAAAIRGFADH
;
A
#
# COMPACT_ATOMS: atom_id res chain seq x y z
N MET A 1 22.02 37.52 16.67
CA MET A 1 20.58 37.31 16.40
C MET A 1 20.29 35.84 16.59
N SER A 2 19.30 35.48 17.41
CA SER A 2 18.93 34.06 17.64
C SER A 2 17.92 33.62 16.58
N VAL A 3 18.15 32.48 15.95
CA VAL A 3 17.21 31.90 14.99
C VAL A 3 16.10 31.20 15.77
N LYS A 4 14.86 31.64 15.60
CA LYS A 4 13.68 30.99 16.17
C LYS A 4 13.14 29.98 15.16
N THR A 5 13.24 28.69 15.46
CA THR A 5 12.61 27.64 14.67
C THR A 5 11.14 27.50 15.09
N ILE A 6 10.24 27.51 14.12
CA ILE A 6 8.81 27.24 14.33
C ILE A 6 8.52 25.85 13.72
N MET A 7 7.99 24.94 14.53
CA MET A 7 7.49 23.65 14.07
C MET A 7 5.97 23.73 13.91
N ARG A 8 5.45 23.33 12.74
CA ARG A 8 4.00 23.24 12.47
C ARG A 8 3.61 21.78 12.37
N SER A 9 2.69 21.33 13.22
CA SER A 9 2.02 20.03 13.05
C SER A 9 0.81 20.19 12.13
N VAL A 10 0.65 19.24 11.21
CA VAL A 10 -0.51 19.13 10.32
C VAL A 10 -1.17 17.78 10.60
N LEU A 11 -2.49 17.80 10.73
CA LEU A 11 -3.34 16.63 10.82
C LEU A 11 -3.67 16.15 9.41
N TRP A 12 -3.51 14.84 9.20
CA TRP A 12 -3.77 14.18 7.93
C TRP A 12 -4.87 13.15 8.12
N ASN A 13 -5.81 13.11 7.19
CA ASN A 13 -6.81 12.07 7.07
C ASN A 13 -6.31 11.00 6.11
N LEU A 14 -6.59 9.75 6.45
CA LEU A 14 -6.28 8.58 5.66
C LEU A 14 -7.60 7.88 5.34
N HIS A 15 -7.91 7.71 4.08
CA HIS A 15 -9.20 7.19 3.62
C HIS A 15 -9.04 6.28 2.40
N GLN A 16 -10.12 5.60 2.04
CA GLN A 16 -10.18 4.82 0.81
C GLN A 16 -10.06 5.74 -0.40
N CYS A 17 -9.40 5.27 -1.45
CA CYS A 17 -9.30 6.01 -2.71
C CYS A 17 -10.68 6.34 -3.29
N GLU A 18 -10.76 7.51 -3.93
CA GLU A 18 -11.89 7.91 -4.79
C GLU A 18 -11.49 7.85 -6.27
N PRO A 19 -12.44 7.69 -7.20
CA PRO A 19 -12.15 7.71 -8.63
C PRO A 19 -11.43 9.01 -9.03
N PRO A 20 -10.42 8.95 -9.93
CA PRO A 20 -10.11 7.85 -10.83
C PRO A 20 -9.12 6.81 -10.28
N ALA A 21 -8.75 6.88 -9.00
CA ALA A 21 -7.85 5.88 -8.41
C ALA A 21 -8.58 4.53 -8.23
N PRO A 22 -7.85 3.39 -8.32
CA PRO A 22 -8.41 2.08 -8.02
C PRO A 22 -8.93 2.05 -6.57
N GLN A 23 -10.14 1.53 -6.39
CA GLN A 23 -10.80 1.46 -5.08
C GLN A 23 -10.83 0.04 -4.54
N GLU A 24 -10.90 -0.95 -5.42
CA GLU A 24 -10.98 -2.35 -5.05
C GLU A 24 -9.58 -2.93 -4.77
N PRO A 25 -9.43 -3.81 -3.76
CA PRO A 25 -8.18 -4.50 -3.55
C PRO A 25 -7.85 -5.44 -4.73
N LEU A 26 -6.56 -5.62 -4.98
CA LEU A 26 -6.08 -6.68 -5.87
C LEU A 26 -5.69 -7.90 -5.05
N TYR A 27 -6.12 -9.08 -5.49
CA TYR A 27 -5.84 -10.35 -4.86
C TYR A 27 -4.96 -11.22 -5.76
N GLU A 28 -3.90 -11.77 -5.20
CA GLU A 28 -3.00 -12.72 -5.84
C GLU A 28 -2.55 -13.74 -4.79
N VAL A 29 -2.15 -14.93 -5.22
CA VAL A 29 -1.52 -15.92 -4.36
C VAL A 29 -0.26 -16.48 -5.01
N GLU A 30 0.81 -16.68 -4.24
CA GLU A 30 2.05 -17.36 -4.67
C GLU A 30 2.22 -18.69 -3.93
N CYS A 31 2.59 -19.75 -4.63
CA CYS A 31 3.00 -21.02 -4.02
C CYS A 31 4.40 -20.91 -3.44
N THR A 32 4.59 -21.22 -2.15
CA THR A 32 5.91 -21.07 -1.50
C THR A 32 6.88 -22.24 -1.79
N THR A 33 6.46 -23.21 -2.60
CA THR A 33 7.29 -24.37 -2.99
C THR A 33 7.90 -24.20 -4.37
N CYS A 34 7.17 -23.59 -5.31
CA CYS A 34 7.59 -23.46 -6.70
C CYS A 34 7.53 -22.02 -7.24
N ASP A 35 7.15 -21.06 -6.39
CA ASP A 35 7.05 -19.62 -6.69
C ASP A 35 6.06 -19.26 -7.83
N GLU A 36 5.24 -20.20 -8.27
CA GLU A 36 4.17 -19.95 -9.24
C GLU A 36 3.06 -19.11 -8.60
N ARG A 37 2.47 -18.21 -9.39
CA ARG A 37 1.45 -17.26 -8.94
C ARG A 37 0.14 -17.45 -9.68
N SER A 38 -0.96 -17.16 -8.98
CA SER A 38 -2.25 -16.96 -9.62
C SER A 38 -2.24 -15.70 -10.49
N GLU A 39 -3.24 -15.55 -11.35
CA GLU A 39 -3.56 -14.24 -11.91
C GLU A 39 -3.96 -13.27 -10.77
N CYS A 40 -3.72 -11.99 -11.01
CA CYS A 40 -4.08 -10.89 -10.12
C CYS A 40 -5.51 -10.43 -10.46
N THR A 41 -6.42 -10.48 -9.49
CA THR A 41 -7.84 -10.15 -9.68
C THR A 41 -8.26 -8.95 -8.84
N GLU A 42 -8.99 -8.02 -9.44
CA GLU A 42 -9.54 -6.85 -8.77
C GLU A 42 -10.88 -7.19 -8.12
N GLY A 43 -11.03 -6.90 -6.82
CA GLY A 43 -12.27 -7.09 -6.06
C GLY A 43 -12.71 -8.54 -5.83
N ASP A 44 -12.14 -9.51 -6.56
CA ASP A 44 -12.48 -10.93 -6.46
C ASP A 44 -11.37 -11.73 -5.78
N ARG A 45 -11.62 -12.12 -4.53
CA ARG A 45 -10.74 -13.00 -3.76
C ARG A 45 -10.88 -14.48 -4.12
N MET A 46 -12.03 -14.89 -4.65
CA MET A 46 -12.36 -16.31 -4.84
C MET A 46 -11.51 -16.94 -5.95
N ALA A 47 -11.20 -16.21 -7.01
CA ALA A 47 -10.39 -16.72 -8.12
C ALA A 47 -8.97 -17.17 -7.66
N PRO A 48 -8.17 -16.35 -6.94
CA PRO A 48 -6.90 -16.81 -6.37
C PRO A 48 -7.04 -17.96 -5.38
N GLU A 49 -8.08 -17.99 -4.55
CA GLU A 49 -8.34 -19.11 -3.62
C GLU A 49 -8.60 -20.42 -4.39
N LEU A 50 -9.44 -20.38 -5.42
CA LEU A 50 -9.71 -21.55 -6.26
C LEU A 50 -8.45 -22.01 -7.01
N TRP A 51 -7.58 -21.08 -7.42
CA TRP A 51 -6.28 -21.41 -7.99
C TRP A 51 -5.44 -22.22 -6.99
N THR A 52 -5.37 -21.85 -5.71
CA THR A 52 -4.62 -22.65 -4.72
C THR A 52 -5.13 -24.07 -4.55
N LEU A 53 -6.45 -24.27 -4.58
CA LEU A 53 -7.06 -25.60 -4.50
C LEU A 53 -6.71 -26.44 -5.73
N LYS A 54 -6.80 -25.85 -6.93
CA LYS A 54 -6.41 -26.51 -8.19
C LYS A 54 -4.92 -26.84 -8.21
N HIS A 55 -4.06 -25.92 -7.76
CA HIS A 55 -2.61 -26.12 -7.70
C HIS A 55 -2.24 -27.27 -6.76
N THR A 56 -2.87 -27.30 -5.58
CA THR A 56 -2.74 -28.36 -4.56
C THR A 56 -3.18 -29.72 -5.07
N ALA A 57 -4.25 -29.76 -5.87
CA ALA A 57 -4.78 -30.98 -6.48
C ALA A 57 -3.82 -31.55 -7.54
N SER A 58 -3.23 -30.68 -8.37
CA SER A 58 -2.23 -31.07 -9.37
C SER A 58 -0.85 -31.37 -8.77
N ASN A 59 -0.51 -30.74 -7.64
CA ASN A 59 0.79 -30.85 -6.97
C ASN A 59 0.59 -31.20 -5.47
N PRO A 60 0.43 -32.49 -5.11
CA PRO A 60 0.12 -32.90 -3.75
C PRO A 60 1.16 -32.55 -2.66
N SER A 61 2.37 -32.13 -3.01
CA SER A 61 3.37 -31.63 -2.06
C SER A 61 3.25 -30.12 -1.80
N HIS A 62 2.55 -29.38 -2.65
CA HIS A 62 2.39 -27.92 -2.52
C HIS A 62 1.21 -27.65 -1.59
N ARG A 63 1.50 -27.17 -0.38
CA ARG A 63 0.52 -27.03 0.72
C ARG A 63 0.54 -25.67 1.41
N VAL A 64 1.53 -24.84 1.12
CA VAL A 64 1.69 -23.51 1.73
C VAL A 64 1.72 -22.47 0.62
N TYR A 65 0.99 -21.39 0.83
CA TYR A 65 0.77 -20.33 -0.14
C TYR A 65 0.84 -18.97 0.56
N ARG A 66 1.44 -17.98 -0.11
CA ARG A 66 1.47 -16.59 0.34
C ARG A 66 0.34 -15.83 -0.34
N ALA A 67 -0.67 -15.44 0.43
CA ALA A 67 -1.69 -14.50 -0.05
C ALA A 67 -1.09 -13.10 -0.15
N ILE A 68 -1.28 -12.46 -1.30
CA ILE A 68 -0.83 -11.10 -1.60
C ILE A 68 -2.08 -10.26 -1.84
N VAL A 69 -2.28 -9.24 -1.01
CA VAL A 69 -3.41 -8.30 -1.12
C VAL A 69 -2.86 -6.90 -1.28
N THR A 70 -3.18 -6.25 -2.40
CA THR A 70 -2.81 -4.86 -2.65
C THR A 70 -4.03 -3.98 -2.38
N MET A 71 -3.90 -3.03 -1.46
CA MET A 71 -4.95 -2.06 -1.12
C MET A 71 -4.49 -0.64 -1.45
N PHE A 72 -5.43 0.20 -1.87
CA PHE A 72 -5.17 1.58 -2.27
C PHE A 72 -5.76 2.55 -1.26
N TRP A 73 -4.95 3.53 -0.87
CA TRP A 73 -5.26 4.49 0.18
C TRP A 73 -4.95 5.89 -0.33
N GLN A 74 -5.80 6.84 0.05
CA GLN A 74 -5.62 8.24 -0.25
C GLN A 74 -5.42 9.02 1.05
N VAL A 75 -4.60 10.06 0.98
CA VAL A 75 -4.28 10.93 2.11
C VAL A 75 -4.66 12.37 1.75
N SER A 76 -5.35 13.06 2.66
CA SER A 76 -5.70 14.46 2.52
C SER A 76 -5.43 15.23 3.82
N PRO A 77 -5.14 16.54 3.76
CA PRO A 77 -5.11 17.35 4.97
C PRO A 77 -6.46 17.35 5.67
N ALA A 78 -6.47 17.41 7.00
CA ALA A 78 -7.70 17.65 7.74
C ALA A 78 -8.30 19.01 7.35
N SER A 79 -9.63 19.11 7.32
CA SER A 79 -10.34 20.33 6.88
C SER A 79 -9.87 21.57 7.63
N GLY A 80 -9.67 22.67 6.90
CA GLY A 80 -9.14 23.93 7.44
C GLY A 80 -7.62 24.00 7.55
N GLN A 81 -6.89 22.98 7.10
CA GLN A 81 -5.44 23.04 6.94
C GLN A 81 -5.08 23.13 5.46
N ASP A 82 -4.91 24.37 4.98
CA ASP A 82 -4.31 24.62 3.67
C ASP A 82 -2.83 24.22 3.74
N VAL A 83 -2.55 23.01 3.28
CA VAL A 83 -1.20 22.57 2.96
C VAL A 83 -1.02 22.87 1.49
N GLU A 84 -0.47 24.05 1.20
CA GLU A 84 0.04 24.33 -0.13
C GLU A 84 1.06 23.24 -0.46
N ASP A 85 0.87 22.57 -1.61
CA ASP A 85 1.85 21.60 -2.09
C ASP A 85 3.21 22.30 -2.08
N PRO A 86 4.21 21.78 -1.34
CA PRO A 86 5.51 22.39 -1.37
C PRO A 86 5.95 22.39 -2.84
N PRO A 87 6.43 23.52 -3.39
CA PRO A 87 6.78 23.62 -4.80
C PRO A 87 7.70 22.45 -5.11
N ALA A 88 7.27 21.61 -6.08
CA ALA A 88 7.80 20.28 -6.35
C ALA A 88 9.25 20.14 -5.87
N LEU A 89 9.42 19.64 -4.65
CA LEU A 89 10.73 19.65 -4.00
C LEU A 89 11.66 18.82 -4.88
N SER A 90 12.72 19.46 -5.38
CA SER A 90 13.74 18.77 -6.16
C SER A 90 14.17 17.49 -5.41
N SER A 91 14.53 16.47 -6.18
CA SER A 91 14.82 15.08 -5.75
C SER A 91 15.76 14.94 -4.54
N GLN A 92 16.46 16.01 -4.16
CA GLN A 92 17.44 16.05 -3.06
C GLN A 92 16.81 16.10 -1.65
N VAL A 93 15.53 16.50 -1.48
CA VAL A 93 14.94 16.69 -0.12
C VAL A 93 14.16 15.46 0.39
N ARG A 94 13.80 14.50 -0.48
CA ARG A 94 12.97 13.33 -0.11
C ARG A 94 13.57 12.41 0.97
N ALA A 95 14.89 12.43 1.17
CA ALA A 95 15.58 11.50 2.07
C ALA A 95 15.43 11.82 3.58
N ALA A 96 14.93 13.01 3.95
CA ALA A 96 14.87 13.44 5.35
C ALA A 96 13.51 13.15 6.05
N ALA A 97 12.40 13.02 5.31
CA ALA A 97 11.06 12.93 5.92
C ALA A 97 10.66 11.53 6.40
N ILE A 98 11.31 10.47 5.91
CA ILE A 98 10.89 9.07 6.17
C ILE A 98 11.45 8.51 7.50
N ARG A 99 12.44 9.16 8.12
CA ARG A 99 13.16 8.58 9.28
C ARG A 99 12.49 8.79 10.65
N GLY A 100 11.33 9.42 10.73
CA GLY A 100 10.69 9.77 12.01
C GLY A 100 9.73 8.73 12.60
N PHE A 101 9.42 7.63 11.91
CA PHE A 101 8.34 6.71 12.30
C PHE A 101 8.81 5.31 12.74
N ALA A 102 10.12 5.08 12.84
CA ALA A 102 10.68 3.74 13.09
C ALA A 102 11.03 3.44 14.56
N ASP A 103 10.84 4.37 15.50
CA ASP A 103 11.24 4.20 16.90
C ASP A 103 10.03 4.30 17.86
N HIS A 104 9.14 3.31 17.86
CA HIS A 104 8.24 3.01 18.98
C HIS A 104 8.01 1.50 19.12
#